data_AF-L9ZB24-F1
#
_entry.id   AF-L9ZB24-F1
#
_cell.length_a   1.000
_cell.length_b   1.000
_cell.length_c   1.000
_cell.angle_alpha   90.00
_cell.angle_beta   90.00
_cell.angle_gamma   90.00
#
_symmetry.space_group_name_H-M   'P 1'
#
loop_
_entity.id
_entity.type
_entity.pdbx_description
1 polymer ?
#
loop_
_entity_poly.entity_id
_entity_poly.type
_entity_poly.pdbx_seq_one_letter_code
_entity_poly.pdbx_strand_id
1 'polypeptide(L)' 'MDPIPGGEFPETEKEEEDEQDDICDNCGTELEWTLDLDGVQKQVCPNCEN' A
#
# COMPACT_ATOMS: atom_id res chain seq x y z
N MET A 1 -29.62 23.30 -20.96
CA MET A 1 -29.30 22.40 -19.84
C MET A 1 -28.88 23.28 -18.68
N ASP A 2 -29.70 23.32 -17.63
CA ASP A 2 -29.39 23.98 -16.37
C ASP A 2 -28.41 23.12 -15.54
N PRO A 3 -27.47 23.73 -14.78
CA PRO A 3 -26.56 22.98 -13.91
C PRO A 3 -27.29 22.45 -12.68
N ILE A 4 -26.99 21.22 -12.28
CA ILE A 4 -27.59 20.53 -11.12
C ILE A 4 -27.01 21.14 -9.83
N PRO A 5 -27.83 21.72 -8.93
CA PRO A 5 -27.39 22.20 -7.63
C PRO A 5 -27.51 21.06 -6.61
N GLY A 6 -26.38 20.48 -6.23
CA GLY A 6 -26.33 19.36 -5.29
C GLY A 6 -24.99 18.67 -5.38
N GLY A 7 -23.99 19.26 -4.74
CA GLY A 7 -22.67 18.65 -4.57
C GLY A 7 -22.77 17.44 -3.66
N GLU A 8 -23.06 16.29 -4.24
CA GLU A 8 -22.72 14.99 -3.69
C GLU A 8 -21.77 14.36 -4.71
N PHE A 9 -20.49 14.68 -4.56
CA PHE A 9 -19.46 13.82 -5.09
C PHE A 9 -19.71 12.46 -4.45
N PRO A 10 -19.92 11.35 -5.19
CA PRO A 10 -19.66 10.07 -4.58
C PRO A 10 -18.18 10.15 -4.22
N GLU A 11 -17.91 10.24 -2.91
CA GLU A 11 -16.63 9.90 -2.30
C GLU A 11 -16.37 8.46 -2.74
N THR A 12 -15.89 8.32 -3.98
CA THR A 12 -15.47 7.07 -4.57
C THR A 12 -14.22 6.76 -3.80
N GLU A 13 -14.46 5.99 -2.75
CA GLU A 13 -13.57 4.98 -2.25
C GLU A 13 -12.19 5.59 -2.02
N LYS A 14 -12.04 6.16 -0.82
CA LYS A 14 -10.78 6.02 -0.10
C LYS A 14 -10.53 4.51 -0.03
N GLU A 15 -9.98 3.99 -1.12
CA GLU A 15 -8.98 2.95 -1.08
C GLU A 15 -7.89 3.58 -0.20
N GLU A 16 -8.11 3.50 1.12
CA GLU A 16 -7.01 3.28 2.03
C GLU A 16 -6.45 1.94 1.54
N GLU A 17 -5.67 2.01 0.44
CA GLU A 17 -4.58 1.11 0.18
C GLU A 17 -3.87 1.12 1.51
N ASP A 18 -4.16 0.05 2.24
CA ASP A 18 -3.47 -0.43 3.40
C ASP A 18 -1.99 -0.04 3.18
N GLU A 19 -1.59 1.12 3.73
CA GLU A 19 -0.21 1.50 3.99
C GLU A 19 0.22 0.48 5.06
N GLN A 20 0.26 -0.78 4.62
CA GLN A 20 0.59 -1.94 5.39
C GLN A 20 2.04 -1.69 5.68
N ASP A 21 2.27 -1.21 6.91
CA ASP A 21 3.47 -0.53 7.33
C ASP A 21 4.64 -1.19 6.61
N ASP A 22 5.29 -0.46 5.68
CA ASP A 22 6.50 -0.94 4.99
C ASP A 22 7.63 -1.08 6.01
N ILE A 23 7.36 -1.33 7.29
CA ILE A 23 8.28 -1.40 8.41
C ILE A 23 8.13 -2.80 9.01
N CYS A 24 9.22 -3.53 9.04
CA CYS A 24 9.22 -4.86 9.62
C CYS A 24 9.07 -4.81 11.15
N ASP A 25 8.12 -5.57 11.69
CA ASP A 25 7.82 -5.66 13.12
C ASP A 25 9.00 -6.12 14.00
N ASN A 26 9.98 -6.79 13.41
CA ASN A 26 11.09 -7.39 14.15
C ASN A 26 12.32 -6.47 14.24
N CYS A 27 12.73 -5.92 13.09
CA CYS A 27 13.91 -5.07 12.94
C CYS A 27 13.55 -3.56 13.05
N GLY A 28 12.28 -3.19 12.87
CA GLY A 28 11.84 -1.79 12.76
C GLY A 28 12.41 -1.06 11.53
N THR A 29 12.96 -1.81 10.57
CA THR A 29 13.52 -1.29 9.31
C THR A 29 12.46 -1.33 8.23
N GLU A 30 12.58 -0.42 7.27
CA GLU A 30 11.80 -0.45 6.04
C GLU A 30 11.96 -1.80 5.29
N LEU A 31 10.84 -2.36 4.87
CA LEU A 31 10.69 -3.53 4.03
C LEU A 31 10.97 -3.11 2.58
N GLU A 32 11.77 -3.91 1.88
CA GLU A 32 12.05 -3.67 0.47
C GLU A 32 11.21 -4.59 -0.41
N TRP A 33 10.65 -4.03 -1.48
CA TRP A 33 9.99 -4.81 -2.51
C TRP A 33 11.01 -5.62 -3.30
N THR A 34 10.90 -6.94 -3.22
CA THR A 34 11.72 -7.87 -4.00
C THR A 34 10.85 -8.73 -4.91
N LEU A 35 11.43 -9.18 -6.02
CA LEU A 35 10.78 -10.11 -6.93
C LEU A 35 11.26 -11.53 -6.61
N ASP A 36 10.32 -12.38 -6.21
CA ASP A 36 10.62 -13.79 -5.94
C ASP A 36 10.89 -14.57 -7.24
N LEU A 37 11.49 -15.76 -7.13
CA LEU A 37 11.79 -16.64 -8.26
C LEU A 37 10.53 -17.11 -8.99
N ASP A 38 9.40 -17.14 -8.29
CA ASP A 38 8.07 -17.41 -8.85
C ASP A 38 7.47 -16.20 -9.61
N GLY A 39 8.17 -15.05 -9.65
CA GLY A 39 7.73 -13.84 -10.32
C GLY A 39 6.70 -13.02 -9.53
N VAL A 40 6.53 -13.33 -8.24
CA VAL A 40 5.62 -12.62 -7.33
C VAL A 40 6.40 -11.54 -6.57
N GLN A 41 5.85 -10.32 -6.51
CA GLN A 41 6.43 -9.26 -5.69
C GLN A 41 6.06 -9.48 -4.22
N LYS A 42 7.06 -9.43 -3.35
CA LYS A 42 6.89 -9.52 -1.89
C LYS A 42 7.77 -8.48 -1.19
N GLN A 43 7.32 -8.01 -0.04
CA GLN A 43 8.11 -7.20 0.87
C GLN A 43 9.01 -8.09 1.74
N VAL A 44 10.29 -7.75 1.89
CA VAL A 44 11.26 -8.47 2.72
C VAL A 44 12.04 -7.51 3.62
N CYS A 45 12.33 -7.88 4.89
CA CYS A 45 13.24 -7.09 5.74
C CYS A 45 14.69 -7.50 5.44
N PRO A 46 15.51 -6.60 4.87
CA PRO A 46 16.93 -6.89 4.61
C PRO A 46 17.74 -7.11 5.90
N ASN A 47 17.27 -6.61 7.04
CA ASN A 47 17.94 -6.77 8.34
C ASN A 47 17.58 -8.05 9.11
N CYS A 48 16.48 -8.74 8.78
CA CYS A 48 16.06 -9.98 9.45
C CYS A 48 16.42 -11.25 8.67
N GLU A 49 16.62 -11.15 7.35
CA GLU A 49 17.03 -12.28 6.51
C GLU A 49 18.55 -12.56 6.53
N ASN A 50 19.29 -12.09 7.56
CA ASN A 50 20.73 -12.31 7.72
C ASN A 50 21.10 -13.05 9.01
#